data_AF-A0A061N7Z8-F1
#
_entry.id   AF-A0A061N7Z8-F1
#
_cell.length_a   1.000
_cell.length_b   1.000
_cell.length_c   1.000
_cell.angle_alpha   90.00
_cell.angle_beta   90.00
_cell.angle_gamma   90.00
#
_symmetry.space_group_name_H-M   'P 1'
#
loop_
_entity.id
_entity.type
_entity.pdbx_description
1 polymer ?
#
loop_
_entity_poly.entity_id
_entity_poly.type
_entity_poly.pdbx_seq_one_letter_code
_entity_poly.pdbx_strand_id
1 'polypeptide(L)'
;MDVPPVKYVVITHGHWDHFLGMNEFEDASIIVNSLTNGTIKQWQRYSFDDDSIQRYRDSSLITDQCVEVIMDEIPDRESFKLVSPDIVFQNQLTIDLGNKVCLLETIQGTHR
;
A
#
# COMPACT_ATOMS: atom_id res chain seq x y z
N MET A 1 19.59 7.32 -13.03
CA MET A 1 20.34 7.66 -11.82
C MET A 1 21.04 6.40 -11.35
N ASP A 2 22.31 6.47 -11.00
CA ASP A 2 23.06 5.33 -10.45
C ASP A 2 22.96 5.37 -8.92
N VAL A 3 21.77 5.04 -8.42
CA VAL A 3 21.48 4.94 -6.99
C VAL A 3 21.29 3.46 -6.63
N PRO A 4 21.74 3.04 -5.43
CA PRO A 4 21.55 1.65 -5.01
C PRO A 4 20.06 1.28 -4.99
N PRO A 5 19.73 0.02 -5.28
CA PRO A 5 18.34 -0.43 -5.31
C PRO A 5 17.66 -0.25 -3.95
N VAL A 6 16.37 0.06 -3.97
CA VAL A 6 15.55 0.13 -2.75
C VAL A 6 15.41 -1.27 -2.19
N LYS A 7 15.79 -1.46 -0.92
CA LYS A 7 15.74 -2.77 -0.26
C LYS A 7 14.47 -2.99 0.58
N TYR A 8 13.94 -1.91 1.16
CA TYR A 8 12.79 -1.96 2.06
C TYR A 8 11.86 -0.79 1.77
N VAL A 9 10.56 -1.05 1.77
CA VAL A 9 9.49 -0.03 1.70
C VAL A 9 8.57 -0.23 2.89
N VAL A 10 8.38 0.82 3.70
CA VAL A 10 7.48 0.76 4.85
C VAL A 10 6.20 1.53 4.52
N ILE A 11 5.07 0.83 4.53
CA ILE A 11 3.75 1.46 4.40
C ILE A 11 3.29 1.90 5.79
N THR A 12 3.06 3.19 5.97
CA THR A 12 2.84 3.80 7.29
C THR A 12 1.46 3.44 7.86
N HIS A 13 0.40 3.53 7.04
CA HIS A 13 -0.98 3.24 7.46
C HIS A 13 -1.85 2.81 6.28
N GLY A 14 -3.07 2.34 6.59
CA GLY A 14 -3.98 1.71 5.64
C GLY A 14 -4.86 2.66 4.83
N HIS A 15 -4.27 3.70 4.24
CA HIS A 15 -4.92 4.57 3.26
C HIS A 15 -4.45 4.22 1.85
N TRP A 16 -5.35 4.29 0.87
CA TRP A 16 -5.14 3.75 -0.48
C TRP A 16 -3.94 4.39 -1.20
N ASP A 17 -3.72 5.68 -0.99
CA ASP A 17 -2.62 6.49 -1.53
C ASP A 17 -1.26 6.12 -0.93
N HIS A 18 -1.24 5.36 0.17
CA HIS A 18 0.00 4.86 0.77
C HIS A 18 0.40 3.48 0.28
N PHE A 19 -0.52 2.64 -0.20
CA PHE A 19 -0.22 1.25 -0.54
C PHE A 19 -0.52 0.84 -1.98
N LEU A 20 -1.38 1.53 -2.73
CA LEU A 20 -1.74 1.06 -4.07
C LEU A 20 -0.55 1.00 -5.04
N GLY A 21 0.40 1.93 -4.91
CA GLY A 21 1.63 1.94 -5.71
C GLY A 21 2.71 0.97 -5.26
N MET A 22 2.50 0.15 -4.21
CA MET A 22 3.57 -0.72 -3.69
C MET A 22 4.01 -1.82 -4.66
N ASN A 23 3.19 -2.12 -5.68
CA ASN A 23 3.53 -3.05 -6.76
C ASN A 23 4.79 -2.64 -7.53
N GLU A 24 5.09 -1.35 -7.63
CA GLU A 24 6.25 -0.82 -8.37
C GLU A 24 7.61 -1.16 -7.71
N PHE A 25 7.59 -1.69 -6.48
CA PHE A 25 8.77 -2.03 -5.70
C PHE A 25 9.02 -3.55 -5.65
N GLU A 26 8.99 -4.22 -6.80
CA GLU A 26 9.10 -5.70 -6.91
C GLU A 26 10.36 -6.29 -6.27
N ASP A 27 11.47 -5.53 -6.26
CA ASP A 27 12.77 -5.96 -5.70
C ASP A 27 12.97 -5.57 -4.22
N ALA A 28 12.02 -4.87 -3.60
CA ALA A 28 12.11 -4.43 -2.22
C ALA A 28 11.18 -5.24 -1.32
N SER A 29 11.59 -5.48 -0.07
CA SER A 29 10.66 -6.06 0.92
C SER A 29 9.66 -5.00 1.40
N ILE A 30 8.37 -5.28 1.20
CA ILE A 30 7.27 -4.45 1.66
C ILE A 30 6.96 -4.78 3.13
N ILE A 31 6.97 -3.75 3.97
CA ILE A 31 6.80 -3.85 5.42
C ILE A 31 5.55 -3.07 5.83
N VAL A 32 4.64 -3.71 6.55
CA VAL A 32 3.41 -3.08 7.04
C VAL A 32 3.11 -3.48 8.49
N ASN A 33 2.34 -2.66 9.20
CA ASN A 33 1.74 -3.10 10.45
C ASN A 33 0.53 -4.03 10.19
N SER A 34 0.11 -4.79 11.20
CA SER A 34 -0.96 -5.78 11.11
C SER A 34 -2.32 -5.20 10.74
N LEU A 35 -2.62 -3.95 11.13
CA LEU A 35 -3.87 -3.27 10.78
C LEU A 35 -3.87 -2.89 9.29
N THR A 36 -2.80 -2.27 8.80
CA THR A 36 -2.61 -1.96 7.37
C THR A 36 -2.67 -3.23 6.52
N ASN A 37 -2.06 -4.34 6.96
CA ASN A 37 -2.17 -5.63 6.28
C ASN A 37 -3.64 -6.10 6.17
N GLY A 38 -4.45 -5.85 7.20
CA GLY A 38 -5.88 -6.10 7.18
C GLY A 38 -6.60 -5.31 6.08
N THR A 39 -6.29 -4.02 5.94
CA THR A 39 -6.82 -3.18 4.85
C THR A 39 -6.38 -3.68 3.48
N ILE A 40 -5.08 -3.97 3.29
CA ILE A 40 -4.55 -4.49 2.03
C ILE A 40 -5.28 -5.77 1.61
N LYS A 41 -5.51 -6.70 2.55
CA LYS A 41 -6.28 -7.94 2.28
C LYS A 41 -7.74 -7.70 1.88
N GLN A 42 -8.34 -6.59 2.30
CA GLN A 42 -9.67 -6.20 1.83
C GLN A 42 -9.60 -5.69 0.39
N TRP A 43 -8.64 -4.79 0.11
CA TRP A 43 -8.43 -4.20 -1.21
C TRP A 43 -7.98 -5.22 -2.27
N GLN A 44 -7.24 -6.25 -1.89
CA GLN A 44 -6.89 -7.37 -2.76
C GLN A 44 -8.10 -8.14 -3.33
N ARG A 45 -9.29 -7.97 -2.74
CA ARG A 45 -10.54 -8.59 -3.22
C ARG A 45 -11.25 -7.74 -4.28
N TYR A 46 -10.82 -6.50 -4.47
CA TYR A 46 -11.40 -5.60 -5.45
C TYR A 46 -10.88 -5.90 -6.86
N SER A 47 -11.71 -5.60 -7.84
CA SER A 47 -11.31 -5.52 -9.23
C SER A 47 -11.17 -4.05 -9.60
N PHE A 48 -10.17 -3.72 -10.41
CA PHE A 48 -9.84 -2.35 -10.78
C PHE A 48 -10.20 -2.05 -12.24
N ASP A 49 -11.02 -2.88 -12.87
CA ASP A 49 -11.67 -2.54 -14.13
C ASP A 49 -12.62 -1.33 -13.97
N ASP A 50 -12.84 -0.62 -15.07
CA ASP A 50 -13.62 0.63 -15.11
C ASP A 50 -15.02 0.47 -14.52
N ASP A 51 -15.70 -0.65 -14.83
CA ASP A 51 -17.04 -0.93 -14.33
C ASP A 51 -17.04 -1.13 -12.80
N SER A 52 -16.03 -1.82 -12.27
CA SER A 52 -15.88 -2.02 -10.83
C SER A 52 -15.59 -0.72 -10.10
N ILE A 53 -14.65 0.09 -10.61
CA ILE A 53 -14.31 1.39 -10.03
C ILE A 53 -15.53 2.31 -10.02
N GLN A 54 -16.29 2.37 -11.12
CA GLN A 54 -17.52 3.18 -11.18
C GLN A 54 -18.56 2.71 -10.17
N ARG A 55 -18.75 1.38 -9.99
CA ARG A 55 -19.64 0.85 -8.94
C ARG A 55 -19.18 1.22 -7.53
N TYR A 56 -17.87 1.21 -7.26
CA TYR A 56 -17.33 1.60 -5.96
C TYR A 56 -17.52 3.09 -5.69
N ARG A 57 -17.36 3.92 -6.72
CA ARG A 57 -17.68 5.35 -6.68
C ARG A 57 -19.16 5.60 -6.37
N ASP A 58 -20.06 4.96 -7.12
CA ASP A 58 -21.51 5.14 -6.98
C ASP A 58 -22.04 4.68 -5.60
N SER A 59 -21.36 3.73 -4.98
CA SER A 59 -21.67 3.24 -3.63
C SER A 59 -20.93 3.99 -2.52
N SER A 60 -20.17 5.04 -2.85
CA SER A 60 -19.32 5.79 -1.92
C SER A 60 -18.30 4.94 -1.16
N LEU A 61 -17.91 3.79 -1.71
CA LEU A 61 -16.88 2.92 -1.16
C LEU A 61 -15.49 3.55 -1.30
N ILE A 62 -15.27 4.29 -2.39
CA ILE A 62 -14.07 5.07 -2.67
C ILE A 62 -14.46 6.51 -3.03
N THR A 63 -13.54 7.46 -2.83
CA THR A 63 -13.76 8.87 -3.13
C THR A 63 -13.53 9.17 -4.61
N ASP A 64 -14.07 10.30 -5.10
CA ASP A 64 -13.79 10.79 -6.46
C ASP A 64 -12.28 10.96 -6.71
N GLN A 65 -11.55 11.46 -5.72
CA GLN A 65 -10.09 11.59 -5.80
C GLN A 65 -9.38 10.24 -5.95
N CYS A 66 -9.87 9.20 -5.27
CA CYS A 66 -9.30 7.85 -5.41
C CYS A 66 -9.55 7.31 -6.82
N VAL A 67 -10.74 7.55 -7.39
CA VAL A 67 -11.06 7.18 -8.78
C VAL A 67 -10.13 7.89 -9.75
N GLU A 68 -9.98 9.21 -9.65
CA GLU A 68 -9.09 9.99 -10.52
C GLU A 68 -7.66 9.44 -10.49
N VAL A 69 -7.11 9.21 -9.30
CA VAL A 69 -5.75 8.69 -9.17
C VAL A 69 -5.60 7.26 -9.71
N ILE A 70 -6.57 6.37 -9.47
CA ILE A 70 -6.50 5.00 -10.03
C ILE A 70 -6.55 5.04 -11.56
N MET A 71 -7.40 5.90 -12.13
CA MET A 71 -7.53 6.01 -13.59
C MET A 71 -6.26 6.59 -14.24
N ASP A 72 -5.58 7.50 -13.57
CA ASP A 72 -4.38 8.18 -14.07
C ASP A 72 -3.10 7.36 -13.86
N GLU A 73 -2.92 6.76 -12.67
CA GLU A 73 -1.66 6.13 -12.24
C GLU A 73 -1.62 4.62 -12.47
N ILE A 74 -2.76 3.97 -12.74
CA ILE A 74 -2.83 2.51 -12.99
C ILE A 74 -3.39 2.28 -14.41
N PRO A 75 -2.58 2.47 -15.47
CA PRO A 75 -3.03 2.32 -16.84
C PRO A 75 -3.50 0.89 -17.16
N ASP A 76 -2.81 -0.13 -16.63
CA ASP A 76 -3.13 -1.56 -16.85
C ASP A 76 -4.08 -2.15 -15.79
N ARG A 77 -4.98 -1.32 -15.25
CA ARG A 77 -5.87 -1.63 -14.11
C ARG A 77 -6.77 -2.86 -14.27
N GLU A 78 -7.14 -3.23 -15.49
CA GLU A 78 -7.91 -4.47 -15.73
C GLU A 78 -7.17 -5.73 -15.23
N SER A 79 -5.83 -5.71 -15.37
CA SER A 79 -4.96 -6.81 -14.93
C SER A 79 -4.35 -6.59 -13.55
N PHE A 80 -4.48 -5.38 -13.00
CA PHE A 80 -3.87 -5.01 -11.73
C PHE A 80 -4.35 -5.91 -10.59
N LYS A 81 -3.37 -6.40 -9.83
CA LYS A 81 -3.57 -7.13 -8.57
C LYS A 81 -2.62 -6.56 -7.54
N LEU A 82 -3.17 -6.05 -6.45
CA LEU A 82 -2.39 -5.54 -5.34
C LEU A 82 -1.57 -6.67 -4.70
N VAL A 83 -0.24 -6.52 -4.60
CA VAL A 83 0.64 -7.55 -4.02
C VAL A 83 0.42 -7.72 -2.52
N SER A 84 0.98 -8.78 -1.93
CA SER A 84 0.96 -8.97 -0.47
C SER A 84 2.25 -8.43 0.14
N PRO A 85 2.20 -7.82 1.34
CA PRO A 85 3.41 -7.44 2.05
C PRO A 85 4.27 -8.64 2.45
N ASP A 86 5.59 -8.46 2.47
CA ASP A 86 6.55 -9.50 2.88
C ASP A 86 6.69 -9.60 4.39
N ILE A 87 6.66 -8.46 5.08
CA ILE A 87 6.87 -8.37 6.53
C ILE A 87 5.68 -7.68 7.17
N VAL A 88 5.06 -8.38 8.12
CA VAL A 88 3.93 -7.85 8.90
C VAL A 88 4.33 -7.83 10.37
N PHE A 89 4.33 -6.64 10.98
CA PHE A 89 4.61 -6.47 12.41
C PHE A 89 3.35 -6.06 13.19
N GLN A 90 3.30 -6.37 14.48
CA GLN A 90 2.15 -6.02 15.33
C GLN A 90 2.40 -4.73 16.11
N ASN A 91 3.41 -4.71 16.98
CA ASN A 91 3.65 -3.60 17.89
C ASN A 91 4.84 -2.78 17.45
N GLN A 92 5.97 -3.45 17.25
CA GLN A 92 7.23 -2.80 16.91
C GLN A 92 8.08 -3.71 16.03
N LEU A 93 8.88 -3.12 15.15
CA LEU A 93 9.91 -3.78 14.38
C LEU A 93 11.18 -2.92 14.40
N THR A 94 12.30 -3.50 14.79
CA THR A 94 13.61 -2.86 14.72
C THR A 94 14.35 -3.38 13.49
N ILE A 95 14.80 -2.46 12.64
CA ILE A 95 15.57 -2.77 11.44
C ILE A 95 16.97 -2.17 11.58
N ASP A 96 17.98 -3.04 11.62
CA ASP A 96 19.37 -2.62 11.54
C ASP A 96 19.77 -2.45 10.06
N LEU A 97 20.04 -1.22 9.66
CA LEU A 97 20.48 -0.85 8.31
C LEU A 97 22.02 -0.76 8.22
N GLY A 98 22.74 -1.29 9.22
CA GLY A 98 24.19 -1.29 9.35
C GLY A 98 24.71 -0.09 10.13
N ASN A 99 24.62 1.11 9.56
CA ASN A 99 25.08 2.34 10.24
C ASN A 99 23.94 3.13 10.91
N LYS A 100 22.70 2.67 10.77
CA LYS A 100 21.51 3.26 11.38
C LYS A 100 20.59 2.15 11.84
N VAL A 101 19.92 2.38 12.96
CA VAL A 101 18.83 1.54 13.43
C VAL A 101 17.52 2.30 13.24
N CYS A 102 16.57 1.67 12.55
CA CYS A 102 15.22 2.19 12.38
C CYS A 102 14.27 1.45 13.31
N LEU A 103 13.43 2.20 14.02
CA LEU A 103 12.38 1.68 14.88
C LEU A 103 11.02 2.00 14.25
N LEU A 104 10.28 0.97 13.87
CA LEU A 104 8.91 1.09 13.42
C LEU A 104 8.00 0.75 14.60
N GLU A 105 7.10 1.65 14.96
CA GLU A 105 6.16 1.46 16.07
C GLU A 105 4.74 1.73 15.60
N THR A 106 3.82 0.84 15.97
CA THR A 106 2.39 1.04 15.74
C THR A 106 1.89 2.07 16.74
N ILE A 107 1.52 3.25 16.25
CA ILE A 107 0.94 4.33 17.05
C ILE A 107 -0.56 4.47 16.80
N GLN A 108 -1.29 4.98 17.79
CA GLN A 108 -2.66 5.43 17.56
C GLN A 108 -2.63 6.78 16.84
N GLY A 109 -2.86 6.74 15.53
CA GLY A 109 -2.94 7.94 14.69
C GLY A 109 -4.19 8.76 14.94
N THR A 110 -4.12 10.06 14.66
CA THR A 110 -5.28 10.96 14.56
C THR A 110 -5.88 11.00 13.15
N HIS A 111 -5.14 10.50 12.16
CA HIS A 111 -5.55 10.40 10.77
C HIS A 111 -6.48 9.20 10.59
N ARG A 112 -7.67 9.42 10.01
CA ARG A 112 -8.71 8.41 9.80
C ARG A 112 -8.90 8.11 8.33
#